data_AF-A0A7K4JD67-F1
#
_entry.id   AF-A0A7K4JD67-F1
#
_cell.length_a   1.000
_cell.length_b   1.000
_cell.length_c   1.000
_cell.angle_alpha   90.00
_cell.angle_beta   90.00
_cell.angle_gamma   90.00
#
_symmetry.space_group_name_H-M   'P 1'
#
loop_
_entity.id
_entity.type
_entity.pdbx_description
1 polymer ?
#
loop_
_entity_poly.entity_id
_entity_poly.type
_entity_poly.pdbx_seq_one_letter_code
_entity_poly.pdbx_strand_id
1 'polypeptide(L)'
;ALKKAFAENKEIQKLAENFILLNLVYETTDKNLSPDGQYVPRILFIDPSLTVRADITGRYSNRLYAYEPSDTSLLHSNMQKAMKLLKTEL
;
A
#
# COMPACT_ATOMS: atom_id res chain seq x y z
N ALA A 1 11.09 0.16 -11.48
CA ALA A 1 10.52 1.45 -11.95
C ALA A 1 9.73 2.16 -10.85
N LEU A 2 8.72 1.52 -10.23
CA LEU A 2 7.86 2.15 -9.21
C LEU A 2 8.65 2.74 -8.03
N LYS A 3 9.62 1.99 -7.49
CA LYS A 3 10.48 2.47 -6.37
C LYS A 3 11.11 3.84 -6.63
N LYS A 4 11.54 4.10 -7.87
CA LYS A 4 12.12 5.39 -8.26
C LYS A 4 11.05 6.48 -8.30
N ALA A 5 9.92 6.23 -8.96
CA ALA A 5 8.80 7.18 -9.01
C ALA A 5 8.25 7.54 -7.62
N PHE A 6 8.14 6.54 -6.73
CA PHE A 6 7.77 6.75 -5.33
C PHE A 6 8.79 7.64 -4.61
N ALA A 7 10.08 7.36 -4.78
CA ALA A 7 11.14 8.12 -4.13
C ALA A 7 11.33 9.54 -4.71
N GLU A 8 10.87 9.83 -5.93
CA GLU A 8 10.98 11.18 -6.54
C GLU A 8 9.76 12.07 -6.24
N ASN A 9 8.63 11.49 -5.82
CA ASN A 9 7.41 12.25 -5.53
C ASN A 9 7.45 12.89 -4.14
N LYS A 10 7.55 14.22 -4.09
CA LYS A 10 7.62 15.00 -2.84
C LYS A 10 6.38 14.89 -1.95
N GLU A 11 5.19 14.77 -2.53
CA GLU A 11 3.95 14.65 -1.77
C GLU A 11 3.89 13.31 -1.06
N ILE A 12 4.25 12.24 -1.78
CA ILE A 12 4.37 10.90 -1.20
C ILE A 12 5.44 10.87 -0.11
N GLN A 13 6.61 11.48 -0.32
CA GLN A 13 7.65 11.54 0.71
C GLN A 13 7.13 12.17 2.00
N LYS A 14 6.50 13.35 1.90
CA LYS A 14 5.92 14.05 3.06
C LYS A 14 4.85 13.22 3.75
N LEU A 15 4.03 12.51 2.98
CA LEU A 15 3.00 11.65 3.54
C LEU A 15 3.59 10.42 4.24
N ALA A 16 4.62 9.83 3.63
CA ALA A 16 5.31 8.63 4.08
C ALA A 16 6.00 8.82 5.45
N GLU A 17 6.34 10.05 5.85
CA GLU A 17 6.83 10.37 7.20
C GLU A 17 5.84 9.97 8.31
N ASN A 18 4.55 9.86 7.98
CA ASN A 18 3.50 9.44 8.92
C ASN A 18 3.27 7.92 8.94
N PHE A 19 4.04 7.16 8.17
CA PHE A 19 3.89 5.70 8.04
C PHE A 19 5.13 4.97 8.52
N ILE A 20 4.93 3.77 9.05
CA ILE A 20 6.01 2.79 9.18
C ILE A 20 6.17 2.11 7.82
N LEU A 21 7.30 2.37 7.16
CA LEU A 21 7.60 1.80 5.85
C LEU A 21 8.40 0.50 6.00
N LEU A 22 7.82 -0.60 5.55
CA LEU A 22 8.49 -1.89 5.49
C LEU A 22 8.59 -2.37 4.03
N ASN A 23 9.82 -2.61 3.58
CA ASN A 23 10.09 -3.18 2.26
C ASN A 23 10.61 -4.60 2.41
N LEU A 24 9.86 -5.57 1.89
CA LEU A 24 10.23 -6.98 1.90
C LEU A 24 10.82 -7.38 0.53
N VAL A 25 11.95 -8.09 0.55
CA VAL A 25 12.59 -8.66 -0.66
C VAL A 25 12.18 -10.11 -0.87
N TYR A 26 11.86 -10.80 0.23
CA TYR A 26 11.39 -12.19 0.25
C TYR A 26 10.01 -12.25 0.87
N GLU A 27 9.19 -13.20 0.40
CA GLU A 27 7.87 -13.47 0.96
C GLU A 27 7.96 -13.92 2.42
N THR A 28 6.93 -13.59 3.20
CA THR A 28 6.80 -14.07 4.58
C THR A 28 5.95 -15.34 4.62
N THR A 29 5.89 -15.97 5.79
CA THR A 29 4.98 -17.09 6.04
C THR A 29 3.53 -16.65 6.27
N ASP A 30 3.27 -15.34 6.41
CA ASP A 30 1.94 -14.79 6.65
C ASP A 30 1.14 -14.65 5.35
N LYS A 31 0.11 -15.49 5.22
CA LYS A 31 -0.78 -15.49 4.05
C LYS A 31 -1.57 -14.20 3.90
N ASN A 32 -1.78 -13.44 4.98
CA ASN A 32 -2.50 -12.16 4.92
C ASN A 32 -1.72 -11.09 4.13
N LEU A 33 -0.41 -11.28 3.92
CA LEU A 33 0.43 -10.39 3.11
C LEU A 33 0.43 -10.73 1.60
N SER A 34 -0.36 -11.73 1.19
CA SER A 34 -0.55 -12.13 -0.22
C SER A 34 -2.01 -12.55 -0.51
N PRO A 35 -3.02 -11.73 -0.16
CA PRO A 35 -4.43 -12.12 -0.20
C PRO A 35 -4.95 -12.43 -1.62
N ASP A 36 -4.33 -11.87 -2.65
CA ASP A 36 -4.65 -12.10 -4.06
C ASP A 36 -3.46 -12.66 -4.87
N GLY A 37 -2.46 -13.23 -4.19
CA GLY A 37 -1.31 -13.89 -4.80
C GLY A 37 0.04 -13.21 -4.54
N GLN A 38 1.09 -13.80 -5.10
CA GLN A 38 2.49 -13.48 -4.81
C GLN A 38 3.21 -12.68 -5.92
N TYR A 39 2.48 -11.84 -6.66
CA TYR A 39 3.08 -11.01 -7.70
C TYR A 39 3.87 -9.84 -7.10
N VAL A 40 4.75 -9.21 -7.89
CA VAL A 40 5.51 -8.02 -7.48
C VAL A 40 5.41 -6.91 -8.54
N PRO A 41 5.40 -5.62 -8.15
CA PRO A 41 5.35 -5.10 -6.78
C PRO A 41 3.95 -5.18 -6.15
N ARG A 42 3.90 -5.29 -4.81
CA ARG A 42 2.67 -5.21 -3.99
C ARG A 42 2.83 -4.16 -2.90
N ILE A 43 1.82 -3.32 -2.69
CA ILE A 43 1.77 -2.36 -1.59
C ILE A 43 0.51 -2.61 -0.78
N LEU A 44 0.69 -2.97 0.49
CA LEU A 44 -0.38 -3.21 1.46
C LEU A 44 -0.40 -2.10 2.49
N PHE A 45 -1.59 -1.70 2.90
CA PHE A 45 -1.80 -0.81 4.04
C PHE A 45 -2.27 -1.64 5.23
N ILE A 46 -1.60 -1.49 6.36
CA ILE A 46 -1.92 -2.21 7.60
C ILE A 46 -2.35 -1.17 8.62
N ASP A 47 -3.52 -1.38 9.21
CA ASP A 47 -4.05 -0.55 10.29
C ASP A 47 -3.32 -0.86 11.62
N PRO A 48 -3.25 0.06 12.60
CA PRO A 48 -2.64 -0.21 13.90
C PRO A 48 -3.20 -1.43 14.65
N SER A 49 -4.42 -1.88 14.31
CA SER A 49 -5.00 -3.16 14.76
C SER A 49 -4.36 -4.42 14.13
N LEU A 50 -3.28 -4.28 13.36
CA LEU A 50 -2.59 -5.34 12.62
C LEU A 50 -3.44 -6.00 11.52
N THR A 51 -4.46 -5.29 11.04
CA THR A 51 -5.35 -5.77 9.97
C THR A 51 -4.98 -5.15 8.64
N VAL A 52 -4.89 -5.97 7.59
CA VAL A 52 -4.68 -5.49 6.21
C VAL A 52 -5.95 -4.78 5.73
N ARG A 53 -5.79 -3.54 5.27
CA ARG A 53 -6.88 -2.68 4.74
C ARG A 53 -7.27 -3.10 3.32
N ALA A 54 -8.08 -4.15 3.23
CA ALA A 54 -8.57 -4.69 1.95
C ALA A 54 -9.45 -3.71 1.16
N ASP A 55 -9.97 -2.66 1.79
CA ASP A 55 -10.72 -1.57 1.14
C ASP A 55 -9.85 -0.59 0.33
N ILE A 56 -8.51 -0.73 0.42
CA ILE A 56 -7.55 0.14 -0.28
C ILE A 56 -6.83 -0.70 -1.34
N THR A 57 -7.29 -0.57 -2.57
CA THR A 57 -6.78 -1.31 -3.73
C THR A 57 -6.28 -0.38 -4.82
N GLY A 58 -5.37 -0.88 -5.65
CA GLY A 58 -4.94 -0.29 -6.91
C GLY A 58 -5.99 -0.44 -8.01
N ARG A 59 -5.55 -0.21 -9.25
CA ARG A 59 -6.42 -0.15 -10.44
C ARG A 59 -6.75 -1.52 -11.06
N TYR A 60 -5.89 -2.51 -10.85
CA TYR A 60 -5.94 -3.76 -11.60
C TYR A 60 -6.81 -4.79 -10.87
N SER A 61 -7.92 -5.21 -11.49
CA SER A 61 -8.87 -6.16 -10.89
C SER A 61 -8.28 -7.55 -10.67
N ASN A 62 -7.27 -7.93 -11.45
CA ASN A 62 -6.55 -9.20 -11.31
C ASN A 62 -5.32 -9.12 -10.39
N ARG A 63 -4.95 -7.91 -9.92
CA ARG A 63 -3.80 -7.61 -9.06
C ARG A 63 -4.12 -6.39 -8.20
N LEU A 64 -4.96 -6.60 -7.19
CA LEU A 64 -5.58 -5.54 -6.39
C LEU A 64 -4.57 -4.66 -5.65
N TYR A 65 -3.37 -5.12 -5.38
CA TYR A 65 -2.32 -4.39 -4.65
C TYR A 65 -1.12 -4.02 -5.52
N ALA A 66 -1.23 -4.21 -6.84
CA ALA A 66 -0.24 -3.75 -7.80
C ALA A 66 -0.38 -2.25 -8.08
N TYR A 67 0.76 -1.58 -8.23
CA TYR A 67 0.86 -0.20 -8.67
C TYR A 67 1.97 -0.09 -9.71
N GLU A 68 1.71 0.62 -10.79
CA GLU A 68 2.73 1.00 -11.77
C GLU A 68 3.25 2.41 -11.52
N PRO A 69 4.40 2.82 -12.09
CA PRO A 69 4.89 4.19 -11.96
C PRO A 69 3.87 5.26 -12.39
N SER A 70 3.02 4.94 -13.36
CA SER A 70 1.91 5.78 -13.82
C SER A 70 0.79 5.94 -12.77
N ASP A 71 0.70 5.03 -11.81
CA ASP A 71 -0.32 5.01 -10.76
C ASP A 71 0.11 5.79 -9.50
N THR A 72 1.20 6.55 -9.55
CA THR A 72 1.75 7.30 -8.40
C THR A 72 0.70 8.22 -7.76
N SER A 73 -0.15 8.88 -8.56
CA SER A 73 -1.24 9.72 -8.04
C SER A 73 -2.30 8.90 -7.30
N LEU A 74 -2.65 7.71 -7.81
CA LEU A 74 -3.58 6.80 -7.14
C LEU A 74 -2.99 6.28 -5.83
N LEU A 75 -1.70 5.92 -5.83
CA LEU A 75 -0.99 5.49 -4.63
C LEU A 75 -1.00 6.59 -3.56
N HIS A 76 -0.75 7.85 -3.94
CA HIS A 76 -0.85 8.97 -3.02
C HIS A 76 -2.27 9.12 -2.42
N SER A 77 -3.32 9.05 -3.23
CA SER A 77 -4.71 9.08 -2.73
C SER A 77 -5.02 7.90 -1.80
N ASN A 78 -4.49 6.72 -2.09
CA ASN A 78 -4.65 5.53 -1.25
C ASN A 78 -3.90 5.66 0.08
N MET A 79 -2.70 6.23 0.10
CA MET A 79 -2.00 6.59 1.34
C MET A 79 -2.81 7.59 2.17
N GLN A 80 -3.41 8.61 1.54
CA GLN A 80 -4.30 9.55 2.25
C GLN A 80 -5.53 8.87 2.83
N LYS A 81 -6.11 7.90 2.11
CA LYS A 81 -7.22 7.07 2.62
C LYS A 81 -6.78 6.19 3.79
N ALA A 82 -5.57 5.63 3.75
CA ALA A 82 -5.02 4.80 4.82
C ALA A 82 -4.79 5.56 6.13
N MET A 83 -4.45 6.86 6.05
CA MET A 83 -4.33 7.71 7.25
C MET A 83 -5.67 7.91 7.98
N LYS A 84 -6.80 7.76 7.28
CA LYS A 84 -8.11 7.80 7.91
C LYS A 84 -8.32 6.47 8.61
N LEU A 85 -8.12 6.49 9.93
CA LEU A 85 -8.47 5.38 10.81
C LEU A 85 -9.94 5.01 10.57
N LEU A 86 -10.19 3.72 10.39
CA LEU A 86 -11.56 3.22 10.49
C LEU A 86 -11.97 3.50 11.93
N LYS A 87 -12.96 4.38 12.14
CA LYS A 87 -13.61 4.45 13.45
C LYS A 87 -14.16 3.06 13.70
N THR A 88 -13.64 2.36 14.71
CA THR A 88 -14.32 1.20 15.26
C THR A 88 -15.73 1.66 15.58
N GLU A 89 -16.72 0.97 14.99
CA GLU A 89 -18.13 1.20 15.29
C GLU A 89 -18.30 1.18 16.81
N LEU A 90 -18.83 2.29 17.34
CA LEU A 90 -19.31 2.41 18.72
C LEU A 90 -20.73 1.86 18.77
#